data_AF-A0A8D8LFZ1-F1
#
_entry.id   AF-A0A8D8LFZ1-F1
#
_cell.length_a   1.000
_cell.length_b   1.000
_cell.length_c   1.000
_cell.angle_alpha   90.00
_cell.angle_beta   90.00
_cell.angle_gamma   90.00
#
_symmetry.space_group_name_H-M   'P 1'
#
loop_
_entity.id
_entity.type
_entity.pdbx_description
1 polymer ?
#
loop_
_entity_poly.entity_id
_entity_poly.type
_entity_poly.pdbx_seq_one_letter_code
_entity_poly.pdbx_strand_id
1 'polypeptide(L)'
;VQETEIAKGRRDWAISEREKIVQERDSVRNLCDEIRKERDTATSKLLAAIRDKDEAFKEIEQLTERLEAQSVLKDNMNNNVNSGDLSNNSVESSFRSSHYSAFSMESIYDMDALQQFRLAVVEIDTTLLQNNVSEWGLEISDDLEDYTENNTSSHNIGPYVLTVEHDSMFAGQLVPNDIICQINNIDCTTFSKRKIYKAIKSSLPICTLTIRRPEKRLLPVQISFLNGNKNHGLHLEMGIYISKIDNGSLGAKDGRLKHGDRIISINGKPTTHVKNLSETNTIIND
;
A
#
# COMPACT_ATOMS: atom_id res chain seq x y z
N VAL A 1 47.25 -38.76 -50.69
CA VAL A 1 47.27 -39.27 -49.30
C VAL A 1 47.23 -38.14 -48.29
N GLN A 2 48.05 -37.10 -48.42
CA GLN A 2 48.08 -35.99 -47.46
C GLN A 2 46.86 -35.04 -47.54
N GLU A 3 46.38 -34.70 -48.75
CA GLU A 3 45.17 -33.88 -48.91
C GLU A 3 43.90 -34.59 -48.43
N THR A 4 43.84 -35.92 -48.59
CA THR A 4 42.71 -36.74 -48.13
C THR A 4 42.60 -36.80 -46.60
N GLU A 5 43.73 -36.77 -45.89
CA GLU A 5 43.76 -36.69 -44.42
C GLU A 5 43.38 -35.30 -43.92
N ILE A 6 43.85 -34.23 -44.56
CA ILE A 6 43.46 -32.86 -44.22
C ILE A 6 41.94 -32.65 -44.42
N ALA A 7 41.39 -33.15 -45.52
CA ALA A 7 39.96 -33.11 -45.77
C ALA A 7 39.16 -33.94 -44.74
N LYS A 8 39.72 -35.06 -44.26
CA LYS A 8 39.13 -35.86 -43.20
C LYS A 8 39.11 -35.11 -41.87
N GLY A 9 40.23 -34.53 -41.46
CA GLY A 9 40.31 -33.73 -40.24
C GLY A 9 39.35 -32.54 -40.22
N ARG A 10 39.18 -31.84 -41.36
CA ARG A 10 38.21 -30.74 -41.48
C ARG A 10 36.76 -31.20 -41.34
N ARG A 11 36.43 -32.36 -41.90
CA ARG A 11 35.09 -32.96 -41.77
C ARG A 11 34.81 -33.38 -40.33
N ASP A 12 35.77 -34.06 -39.70
CA ASP A 12 35.61 -34.57 -38.34
C ASP A 12 35.53 -33.41 -37.34
N TRP A 13 36.30 -32.33 -37.56
CA TRP A 13 36.17 -31.08 -36.81
C TRP A 13 34.79 -30.44 -36.98
N ALA A 14 34.29 -30.32 -38.22
CA ALA A 14 32.96 -29.75 -38.48
C ALA A 14 31.82 -30.58 -37.87
N ILE A 15 31.96 -31.91 -37.83
CA ILE A 15 31.00 -32.80 -37.18
C ILE A 15 31.03 -32.61 -35.66
N SER A 16 32.21 -32.58 -35.05
CA SER A 16 32.37 -32.36 -33.62
C SER A 16 31.83 -31.01 -33.17
N GLU A 17 32.09 -29.94 -33.93
CA GLU A 17 31.56 -28.60 -33.64
C GLU A 17 30.03 -28.57 -33.74
N ARG A 18 29.45 -29.25 -34.74
CA ARG A 18 28.00 -29.39 -34.87
C ARG A 18 27.40 -30.16 -33.70
N GLU A 19 28.01 -31.26 -33.27
CA GLU A 19 27.55 -32.05 -32.13
C GLU A 19 27.57 -31.24 -30.84
N LYS A 20 28.62 -30.44 -30.62
CA LYS A 20 28.70 -29.51 -29.49
C LYS A 20 27.56 -28.49 -29.49
N ILE A 21 27.28 -27.86 -30.63
CA ILE A 21 26.16 -26.91 -30.78
C ILE A 21 24.81 -27.61 -30.52
N VAL A 22 24.65 -28.84 -31.01
CA VAL A 22 23.42 -29.62 -30.77
C VAL A 22 23.25 -29.94 -29.28
N GLN A 23 24.33 -30.32 -28.60
CA GLN A 23 24.32 -30.60 -27.16
C GLN A 23 23.98 -29.35 -26.34
N GLU A 24 24.58 -28.20 -26.67
CA GLU A 24 24.28 -26.92 -26.02
C GLU A 24 22.81 -26.52 -26.24
N ARG A 25 22.30 -26.65 -27.48
CA ARG A 25 20.89 -26.39 -27.80
C ARG A 25 19.94 -27.29 -27.00
N ASP A 26 20.25 -28.58 -26.91
CA ASP A 26 19.40 -29.53 -26.20
C ASP A 26 19.46 -29.30 -24.68
N SER A 27 20.61 -28.87 -24.14
CA SER A 27 20.75 -28.39 -22.77
C SER A 27 19.89 -27.16 -22.48
N VAL A 28 19.87 -26.18 -23.38
CA VAL A 28 19.02 -24.99 -23.25
C VAL A 28 17.54 -25.35 -23.31
N ARG A 29 17.15 -26.26 -24.21
CA ARG A 29 15.76 -26.74 -24.30
C ARG A 29 15.30 -27.36 -22.98
N ASN A 30 16.11 -28.26 -22.41
CA ASN A 30 15.80 -28.91 -21.13
C ASN A 30 15.68 -27.89 -19.99
N LEU A 31 16.58 -26.90 -19.93
CA LEU A 31 16.50 -25.83 -18.93
C LEU A 31 15.20 -25.02 -19.07
N CYS A 32 14.80 -24.67 -20.29
CA CYS A 32 13.54 -23.96 -20.53
C CYS A 32 12.31 -24.78 -20.13
N ASP A 33 12.34 -26.09 -20.32
CA ASP A 33 11.24 -26.98 -19.94
C ASP A 33 11.14 -27.13 -18.42
N GLU A 34 12.27 -27.22 -17.72
CA GLU A 34 12.31 -27.20 -16.25
C GLU A 34 11.82 -25.86 -15.68
N ILE A 35 12.25 -24.72 -16.23
CA ILE A 35 11.76 -23.39 -15.79
C ILE A 35 10.25 -23.26 -16.00
N ARG A 36 9.72 -23.76 -17.13
CA ARG A 36 8.27 -23.77 -17.36
C ARG A 36 7.55 -24.62 -16.33
N LYS A 37 8.08 -25.80 -16.02
CA LYS A 37 7.52 -26.69 -15.01
C LYS A 37 7.55 -26.06 -13.62
N GLU A 38 8.65 -25.42 -13.23
CA GLU A 38 8.76 -24.68 -11.97
C GLU A 38 7.73 -23.54 -11.90
N ARG A 39 7.59 -22.75 -12.96
CA ARG A 39 6.57 -21.70 -13.04
C ARG A 39 5.16 -22.26 -12.90
N ASP A 40 4.85 -23.34 -13.63
CA ASP A 40 3.51 -23.93 -13.63
C ASP A 40 3.19 -24.54 -12.25
N THR A 41 4.15 -25.20 -11.62
CA THR A 41 3.99 -25.70 -10.24
C THR A 41 3.84 -24.58 -9.21
N ALA A 42 4.59 -23.49 -9.33
CA ALA A 42 4.43 -22.31 -8.47
C ALA A 42 3.04 -21.67 -8.65
N THR A 43 2.57 -21.57 -9.88
CA THR A 43 1.23 -21.05 -10.21
C THR A 43 0.15 -21.94 -9.61
N SER A 44 0.26 -23.27 -9.74
CA SER A 44 -0.68 -24.20 -9.12
C SER A 44 -0.70 -24.11 -7.59
N LYS A 45 0.47 -23.97 -6.94
CA LYS A 45 0.55 -23.78 -5.48
C LYS A 45 -0.14 -22.50 -5.03
N LEU A 46 0.07 -21.40 -5.76
CA LEU A 46 -0.56 -20.12 -5.45
C LEU A 46 -2.09 -20.20 -5.62
N LEU A 47 -2.57 -20.85 -6.68
CA LEU A 47 -4.00 -21.09 -6.89
C LEU A 47 -4.62 -21.94 -5.78
N ALA A 48 -3.91 -22.95 -5.27
CA ALA A 48 -4.37 -23.73 -4.12
C ALA A 48 -4.48 -22.86 -2.86
N ALA A 49 -3.44 -22.07 -2.55
CA ALA A 49 -3.46 -21.17 -1.39
C ALA A 49 -4.58 -20.13 -1.45
N ILE A 50 -4.93 -19.64 -2.65
CA ILE A 50 -6.09 -18.73 -2.82
C ILE A 50 -7.39 -19.43 -2.46
N ARG A 51 -7.58 -20.69 -2.89
CA ARG A 51 -8.79 -21.46 -2.55
C ARG A 51 -8.89 -21.74 -1.05
N ASP A 52 -7.79 -22.16 -0.43
CA ASP A 52 -7.74 -22.40 1.02
C ASP A 52 -8.04 -21.12 1.80
N LYS A 53 -7.51 -19.98 1.33
CA LYS A 53 -7.81 -18.66 1.88
C LYS A 53 -9.30 -18.32 1.75
N ASP A 54 -9.92 -18.55 0.60
CA ASP A 54 -11.34 -18.26 0.38
C ASP A 54 -12.25 -19.17 1.23
N GLU A 55 -11.86 -20.42 1.43
CA GLU A 55 -12.54 -21.35 2.35
C GLU A 55 -12.45 -20.86 3.80
N ALA A 56 -11.26 -20.44 4.25
CA ALA A 56 -11.08 -19.86 5.59
C ALA A 56 -11.89 -18.57 5.78
N PHE A 57 -11.98 -17.71 4.76
CA PHE A 57 -12.83 -16.51 4.83
C PHE A 57 -14.30 -16.87 5.02
N LYS A 58 -14.78 -17.90 4.33
CA LYS A 58 -16.16 -18.39 4.48
C LYS A 58 -16.42 -18.99 5.86
N GLU A 59 -15.45 -19.67 6.45
CA GLU A 59 -15.56 -20.18 7.83
C GLU A 59 -15.61 -19.03 8.85
N ILE A 60 -14.77 -17.99 8.68
CA ILE A 60 -14.78 -16.80 9.52
C ILE A 60 -16.14 -16.10 9.46
N GLU A 61 -16.72 -15.96 8.27
CA GLU A 61 -18.05 -15.36 8.07
C GLU A 61 -19.13 -16.14 8.84
N GLN A 62 -19.17 -17.47 8.69
CA GLN A 62 -20.13 -18.33 9.41
C GLN A 62 -19.94 -18.28 10.94
N LEU A 63 -18.70 -18.23 11.42
CA LEU A 63 -18.42 -18.13 12.86
C LEU A 63 -18.83 -16.76 13.41
N THR A 64 -18.65 -15.70 12.64
CA THR A 64 -19.08 -14.34 12.99
C THR A 64 -20.60 -14.28 13.11
N GLU A 65 -21.34 -14.81 12.13
CA GLU A 65 -22.81 -14.91 12.19
C GLU A 65 -23.30 -15.70 13.42
N ARG A 66 -22.63 -16.80 13.77
CA ARG A 66 -22.97 -17.59 14.97
C ARG A 66 -22.72 -16.81 16.26
N LEU A 67 -21.62 -16.05 16.33
CA LEU A 67 -21.29 -15.24 17.49
C LEU A 67 -22.34 -14.13 17.70
N GLU A 68 -22.77 -13.48 16.62
CA GLU A 68 -23.82 -12.47 16.62
C GLU A 68 -25.17 -13.06 17.04
N ALA A 69 -25.55 -14.23 16.52
CA ALA A 69 -26.77 -14.92 16.95
C ALA A 69 -26.74 -15.25 18.45
N GLN A 70 -25.56 -15.62 18.99
CA GLN A 70 -25.38 -15.92 20.40
C GLN A 70 -25.43 -14.67 21.28
N SER A 71 -24.92 -13.51 20.82
CA SER A 71 -25.02 -12.25 21.56
C SER A 71 -26.46 -11.77 21.65
N VAL A 72 -27.23 -11.85 20.55
CA VAL A 72 -28.66 -11.48 20.54
C VAL A 72 -29.47 -12.33 21.52
N LEU A 73 -29.20 -13.64 21.61
CA LEU A 73 -29.84 -14.52 22.59
C LEU A 73 -29.45 -14.18 24.04
N LYS A 74 -28.20 -13.79 24.27
CA LYS A 74 -27.69 -13.39 25.59
C LYS A 74 -28.29 -12.05 26.05
N ASP A 75 -28.46 -11.11 25.14
CA ASP A 75 -29.10 -9.82 25.40
C ASP A 75 -30.59 -10.01 25.73
N ASN A 76 -31.28 -10.93 25.04
CA ASN A 76 -32.66 -11.30 25.37
C ASN A 76 -32.81 -11.96 26.75
N MET A 77 -31.85 -12.77 27.19
CA MET A 77 -31.86 -13.33 28.57
C MET A 77 -31.59 -12.26 29.63
N ASN A 78 -30.70 -11.30 29.37
CA ASN A 78 -30.41 -10.21 30.30
C ASN A 78 -31.59 -9.23 30.43
N ASN A 79 -32.35 -8.98 29.35
CA ASN A 79 -33.52 -8.10 29.38
C ASN A 79 -34.71 -8.68 30.18
N ASN A 80 -34.78 -9.99 30.38
CA ASN A 80 -35.80 -10.62 31.24
C ASN A 80 -35.48 -10.54 32.75
N VAL A 81 -34.27 -10.11 33.13
CA VAL A 81 -33.86 -9.97 34.54
C VAL A 81 -34.01 -8.54 35.07
N ASN A 82 -34.13 -7.53 34.20
CA ASN A 82 -34.20 -6.11 34.59
C ASN A 82 -35.51 -5.41 34.17
N SER A 83 -36.65 -6.00 34.51
CA SER A 83 -37.95 -5.32 34.44
C SER A 83 -38.13 -4.37 35.64
N GLY A 84 -37.44 -3.24 35.61
CA GLY A 84 -37.55 -2.22 36.65
C GLY A 84 -36.74 -0.98 36.30
N ASP A 85 -37.28 -0.17 35.40
CA ASP A 85 -37.47 1.29 35.52
C ASP A 85 -37.34 1.99 34.16
N LEU A 86 -38.37 2.78 33.83
CA LEU A 86 -38.50 3.47 32.54
C LEU A 86 -37.82 4.83 32.61
N SER A 87 -36.81 5.07 31.76
CA SER A 87 -36.62 6.40 31.19
C SER A 87 -36.01 6.36 29.79
N ASN A 88 -36.64 7.14 28.92
CA ASN A 88 -36.41 7.28 27.48
C ASN A 88 -34.97 7.61 27.08
N ASN A 89 -34.43 6.86 26.12
CA ASN A 89 -33.70 7.43 24.97
C ASN A 89 -33.52 6.34 23.89
N SER A 90 -34.40 6.38 22.90
CA SER A 90 -34.27 5.61 21.66
C SER A 90 -33.14 6.19 20.81
N VAL A 91 -31.96 5.56 20.86
CA VAL A 91 -30.97 5.68 19.79
C VAL A 91 -30.69 4.27 19.29
N GLU A 92 -31.34 3.97 18.18
CA GLU A 92 -31.31 2.74 17.41
C GLU A 92 -29.87 2.40 17.01
N SER A 93 -29.30 1.36 17.62
CA SER A 93 -27.97 0.86 17.32
C SER A 93 -27.99 0.07 16.02
N SER A 94 -27.93 0.79 14.91
CA SER A 94 -27.56 0.22 13.62
C SER A 94 -26.06 -0.09 13.62
N PHE A 95 -25.66 -1.20 14.23
CA PHE A 95 -24.35 -1.82 13.99
C PHE A 95 -24.37 -2.46 12.60
N ARG A 96 -24.28 -1.62 11.57
CA ARG A 96 -23.95 -2.05 10.22
C ARG A 96 -22.43 -2.09 10.10
N SER A 97 -21.90 -3.31 10.08
CA SER A 97 -20.91 -3.77 9.10
C SER A 97 -19.97 -2.69 8.54
N SER A 98 -18.79 -2.53 9.14
CA SER A 98 -17.66 -1.92 8.45
C SER A 98 -16.98 -3.01 7.62
N HIS A 99 -17.49 -3.14 6.40
CA HIS A 99 -16.94 -3.91 5.30
C HIS A 99 -15.40 -3.81 5.26
N TYR A 100 -14.71 -4.94 5.45
CA TYR A 100 -13.49 -5.17 4.69
C TYR A 100 -13.92 -5.14 3.23
N SER A 101 -13.60 -4.04 2.54
CA SER A 101 -13.84 -3.93 1.11
C SER A 101 -13.13 -5.09 0.43
N ALA A 102 -13.93 -6.06 -0.02
CA ALA A 102 -13.52 -7.07 -0.96
C ALA A 102 -12.84 -6.34 -2.11
N PHE A 103 -11.53 -6.57 -2.27
CA PHE A 103 -10.77 -6.14 -3.43
C PHE A 103 -11.51 -6.66 -4.66
N SER A 104 -12.20 -5.77 -5.38
CA SER A 104 -12.73 -6.14 -6.69
C SER A 104 -11.53 -6.49 -7.57
N MET A 105 -11.65 -7.59 -8.28
CA MET A 105 -10.61 -8.14 -9.15
C MET A 105 -10.31 -7.25 -10.38
N GLU A 106 -10.94 -6.07 -10.45
CA GLU A 106 -10.71 -5.01 -11.44
C GLU A 106 -9.76 -3.91 -10.93
N SER A 107 -9.41 -3.90 -9.63
CA SER A 107 -8.59 -2.85 -8.98
C SER A 107 -7.08 -2.99 -9.15
N ILE A 108 -6.58 -3.89 -10.00
CA ILE A 108 -5.13 -4.07 -10.21
C ILE A 108 -4.47 -2.82 -10.82
N TYR A 109 -5.28 -1.88 -11.34
CA TYR A 109 -4.81 -0.58 -11.86
C TYR A 109 -4.93 0.58 -10.86
N ASP A 110 -5.49 0.37 -9.67
CA ASP A 110 -5.52 1.41 -8.64
C ASP A 110 -4.19 1.42 -7.87
N MET A 111 -3.28 2.28 -8.33
CA MET A 111 -1.96 2.45 -7.71
C MET A 111 -2.03 2.97 -6.28
N ASP A 112 -3.13 3.62 -5.88
CA ASP A 112 -3.34 4.12 -4.51
C ASP A 112 -3.80 2.98 -3.58
N ALA A 113 -4.43 1.93 -4.13
CA ALA A 113 -4.75 0.69 -3.39
C ALA A 113 -3.50 -0.13 -3.00
N LEU A 114 -2.33 0.17 -3.57
CA LEU A 114 -1.03 -0.42 -3.18
C LEU A 114 -0.34 0.34 -2.05
N GLN A 115 -0.92 1.42 -1.54
CA GLN A 115 -0.36 2.16 -0.42
C GLN A 115 -0.46 1.30 0.85
N GLN A 116 0.70 0.86 1.34
CA GLN A 116 0.79 0.10 2.58
C GLN A 116 0.60 1.06 3.75
N PHE A 117 -0.37 0.76 4.60
CA PHE A 117 -0.60 1.47 5.84
C PHE A 117 -0.19 0.58 7.00
N ARG A 118 0.58 1.14 7.92
CA ARG A 118 0.83 0.51 9.21
C ARG A 118 -0.25 0.92 10.19
N LEU A 119 -0.91 -0.06 10.79
CA LEU A 119 -1.77 0.19 11.94
C LEU A 119 -0.91 0.47 13.16
N ALA A 120 -1.21 1.57 13.86
CA ALA A 120 -0.63 1.90 15.15
C ALA A 120 -1.73 2.27 16.13
N VAL A 121 -1.53 1.92 17.39
CA VAL A 121 -2.40 2.30 18.51
C VAL A 121 -1.63 3.28 19.37
N VAL A 122 -2.25 4.41 19.66
CA VAL A 122 -1.63 5.54 20.36
C VAL A 122 -2.48 5.90 21.55
N GLU A 123 -1.87 6.05 22.72
CA GLU A 123 -2.56 6.44 23.95
C GLU A 123 -2.14 7.85 24.34
N ILE A 124 -3.11 8.75 24.44
CA ILE A 124 -2.89 10.17 24.71
C ILE A 124 -3.50 10.47 26.07
N ASP A 125 -2.70 11.04 26.98
CA ASP A 125 -3.21 11.54 28.25
C ASP A 125 -3.95 12.86 27.99
N THR A 126 -5.27 12.81 28.13
CA THR A 126 -6.18 13.92 27.83
C THR A 126 -6.59 14.69 29.07
N THR A 127 -6.05 14.35 30.26
CA THR A 127 -6.40 14.98 31.53
C THR A 127 -6.16 16.49 31.53
N LEU A 128 -5.16 16.96 30.78
CA LEU A 128 -4.78 18.38 30.67
C LEU A 128 -5.39 19.07 29.44
N LEU A 129 -6.32 18.43 28.72
CA LEU A 129 -6.94 19.04 27.54
C LEU A 129 -7.62 20.36 27.90
N GLN A 130 -7.16 21.41 27.23
CA GLN A 130 -7.73 22.75 27.35
C GLN A 130 -9.14 22.77 26.74
N ASN A 131 -9.97 23.72 27.19
CA ASN A 131 -11.35 23.81 26.71
C ASN A 131 -11.44 24.23 25.24
N ASN A 132 -10.47 24.99 24.77
CA ASN A 132 -10.37 25.50 23.41
C ASN A 132 -9.57 24.53 22.54
N VAL A 133 -10.21 24.02 21.49
CA VAL A 133 -9.61 23.03 20.58
C VAL A 133 -8.46 23.62 19.76
N SER A 134 -8.47 24.93 19.49
CA SER A 134 -7.40 25.60 18.74
C SER A 134 -6.07 25.61 19.48
N GLU A 135 -6.07 25.45 20.79
CA GLU A 135 -4.86 25.43 21.62
C GLU A 135 -4.31 24.00 21.82
N TRP A 136 -4.99 23.00 21.27
CA TRP A 136 -4.54 21.60 21.35
C TRP A 136 -3.30 21.33 20.50
N GLY A 137 -2.95 22.24 19.57
CA GLY A 137 -1.85 22.07 18.63
C GLY A 137 -2.05 20.88 17.68
N LEU A 138 -3.30 20.48 17.43
CA LEU A 138 -3.67 19.40 16.50
C LEU A 138 -4.65 19.92 15.45
N GLU A 139 -4.27 19.81 14.18
CA GLU A 139 -5.12 20.15 13.05
C GLU A 139 -5.51 18.91 12.26
N ILE A 140 -6.81 18.69 12.12
CA ILE A 140 -7.39 17.59 11.35
C ILE A 140 -8.03 18.16 10.08
N SER A 141 -7.98 17.38 9.00
CA SER A 141 -8.65 17.69 7.74
C SER A 141 -10.15 17.93 7.95
N ASP A 142 -10.71 18.91 7.23
CA ASP A 142 -12.15 19.07 7.12
C ASP A 142 -12.59 18.37 5.83
N ASP A 143 -13.62 17.54 5.90
CA ASP A 143 -14.08 16.62 4.84
C ASP A 143 -14.71 17.33 3.63
N LEU A 144 -14.34 18.57 3.31
CA LEU A 144 -15.03 19.31 2.26
C LEU A 144 -14.18 20.06 1.24
N GLU A 145 -12.90 20.36 1.48
CA GLU A 145 -12.15 21.18 0.52
C GLU A 145 -10.70 20.69 0.41
N ASP A 146 -10.27 20.49 -0.83
CA ASP A 146 -8.88 20.37 -1.29
C ASP A 146 -8.19 19.00 -1.29
N TYR A 147 -8.60 18.16 -2.25
CA TYR A 147 -7.67 17.53 -3.22
C TYR A 147 -8.37 17.42 -4.58
N THR A 148 -8.73 18.55 -5.18
CA THR A 148 -9.07 18.57 -6.60
C THR A 148 -7.80 18.72 -7.42
N GLU A 149 -7.31 17.59 -7.91
CA GLU A 149 -6.95 17.38 -9.34
C GLU A 149 -6.48 15.94 -9.50
N ASN A 150 -7.47 15.07 -9.79
CA ASN A 150 -7.40 13.76 -10.46
C ASN A 150 -8.34 12.76 -9.77
N ASN A 151 -9.64 12.93 -10.01
CA ASN A 151 -10.68 12.00 -9.56
C ASN A 151 -10.54 10.65 -10.27
N THR A 152 -10.05 9.65 -9.55
CA THR A 152 -10.54 8.26 -9.61
C THR A 152 -10.59 7.75 -8.19
N SER A 153 -11.77 7.23 -7.80
CA SER A 153 -12.14 6.70 -6.49
C SER A 153 -12.08 7.70 -5.31
N SER A 154 -13.22 8.33 -5.03
CA SER A 154 -13.60 8.79 -3.68
C SER A 154 -13.69 7.58 -2.75
N HIS A 155 -12.55 6.96 -2.45
CA HIS A 155 -12.43 6.03 -1.36
C HIS A 155 -12.51 6.84 -0.06
N ASN A 156 -13.29 6.34 0.90
CA ASN A 156 -13.44 6.90 2.25
C ASN A 156 -12.06 7.02 2.93
N ILE A 157 -11.32 8.08 2.61
CA ILE A 157 -10.10 8.46 3.30
C ILE A 157 -10.61 9.13 4.57
N GLY A 158 -10.58 8.36 5.66
CA GLY A 158 -11.02 8.86 6.96
C GLY A 158 -10.22 10.10 7.38
N PRO A 159 -10.66 10.77 8.45
CA PRO A 159 -10.07 12.03 8.86
C PRO A 159 -8.57 11.87 9.14
N TYR A 160 -7.76 12.76 8.58
CA TYR A 160 -6.31 12.67 8.70
C TYR A 160 -5.72 13.90 9.37
N VAL A 161 -4.56 13.70 9.99
CA VAL A 161 -3.80 14.73 10.69
C VAL A 161 -3.09 15.60 9.65
N LEU A 162 -3.43 16.90 9.60
CA LEU A 162 -2.74 17.89 8.77
C LEU A 162 -1.44 18.32 9.44
N THR A 163 -1.55 18.83 10.67
CA THR A 163 -0.42 19.38 11.42
C THR A 163 -0.50 18.99 12.89
N VAL A 164 0.68 18.86 13.50
CA VAL A 164 0.86 18.66 14.94
C VAL A 164 1.91 19.64 15.40
N GLU A 165 1.56 20.52 16.35
CA GLU A 165 2.51 21.44 16.96
C GLU A 165 3.46 20.70 17.89
N HIS A 166 4.73 21.10 17.89
CA HIS A 166 5.80 20.43 18.63
C HIS A 166 5.62 20.48 20.15
N ASP A 167 4.98 21.53 20.65
CA ASP A 167 4.72 21.73 22.09
C ASP A 167 3.38 21.12 22.54
N SER A 168 2.65 20.47 21.63
CA SER A 168 1.37 19.83 21.93
C SER A 168 1.53 18.45 22.58
N MET A 169 0.49 17.99 23.28
CA MET A 169 0.44 16.61 23.81
C MET A 169 0.41 15.53 22.72
N PHE A 170 0.08 15.92 21.48
CA PHE A 170 0.04 15.02 20.33
C PHE A 170 1.42 14.86 19.67
N ALA A 171 2.39 15.71 20.02
CA ALA A 171 3.74 15.69 19.47
C ALA A 171 4.45 14.36 19.78
N GLY A 172 5.03 13.76 18.75
CA GLY A 172 5.73 12.47 18.84
C GLY A 172 4.82 11.25 18.87
N GLN A 173 3.52 11.43 19.13
CA GLN A 173 2.51 10.38 19.08
C GLN A 173 1.84 10.31 17.71
N LEU A 174 1.32 11.45 17.26
CA LEU A 174 0.74 11.63 15.92
C LEU A 174 1.73 12.33 15.00
N VAL A 175 1.62 12.04 13.71
CA VAL A 175 2.46 12.58 12.64
C VAL A 175 1.55 13.06 11.51
N PRO A 176 1.93 14.10 10.73
CA PRO A 176 1.20 14.49 9.55
C PRO A 176 0.90 13.32 8.60
N ASN A 177 -0.31 13.30 8.06
CA ASN A 177 -0.92 12.25 7.24
C ASN A 177 -1.31 10.96 7.98
N ASP A 178 -1.24 10.92 9.31
CA ASP A 178 -1.87 9.83 10.06
C ASP A 178 -3.39 9.88 9.86
N ILE A 179 -3.98 8.76 9.45
CA ILE A 179 -5.43 8.62 9.30
C ILE A 179 -6.01 8.09 10.60
N ILE A 180 -6.92 8.82 11.21
CA ILE A 180 -7.61 8.44 12.45
C ILE A 180 -8.74 7.48 12.09
N CYS A 181 -8.61 6.22 12.49
CA CYS A 181 -9.62 5.20 12.22
C CYS A 181 -10.61 5.05 13.38
N GLN A 182 -10.10 4.98 14.62
CA GLN A 182 -10.95 4.78 15.79
C GLN A 182 -10.48 5.61 16.98
N ILE A 183 -11.43 6.01 17.81
CA ILE A 183 -11.21 6.72 19.07
C ILE A 183 -11.95 5.94 20.16
N ASN A 184 -11.23 5.37 21.13
CA ASN A 184 -11.79 4.52 22.19
C ASN A 184 -12.72 3.42 21.64
N ASN A 185 -12.30 2.72 20.59
CA ASN A 185 -13.05 1.68 19.87
C ASN A 185 -14.29 2.16 19.08
N ILE A 186 -14.51 3.47 18.98
CA ILE A 186 -15.57 4.04 18.14
C ILE A 186 -14.98 4.34 16.76
N ASP A 187 -15.57 3.79 15.70
CA ASP A 187 -15.21 4.07 14.32
C ASP A 187 -15.43 5.56 14.00
N CYS A 188 -14.35 6.23 13.59
CA CYS A 188 -14.31 7.65 13.30
C CYS A 188 -14.02 7.94 11.82
N THR A 189 -13.99 6.92 10.96
CA THR A 189 -13.68 7.05 9.53
C THR A 189 -14.61 8.00 8.78
N THR A 190 -15.83 8.21 9.27
CA THR A 190 -16.84 9.12 8.68
C THR A 190 -17.13 10.34 9.57
N PHE A 191 -16.29 10.58 10.58
CA PHE A 191 -16.52 11.66 11.53
C PHE A 191 -16.01 12.97 10.97
N SER A 192 -16.87 14.00 11.04
CA SER A 192 -16.42 15.37 10.77
C SER A 192 -15.40 15.83 11.80
N LYS A 193 -14.54 16.78 11.42
CA LYS A 193 -13.56 17.44 12.29
C LYS A 193 -14.10 17.78 13.68
N ARG A 194 -15.31 18.37 13.75
CA ARG A 194 -15.98 18.71 15.04
C ARG A 194 -16.30 17.48 15.90
N LYS A 195 -16.77 16.39 15.29
CA LYS A 195 -17.09 15.15 16.01
C LYS A 195 -15.84 14.49 16.59
N ILE A 196 -14.72 14.56 15.85
CA ILE A 196 -13.44 14.01 16.31
C ILE A 196 -12.93 14.74 17.55
N TYR A 197 -12.84 16.06 17.50
CA TYR A 197 -12.38 16.83 18.66
C TYR A 197 -13.31 16.64 19.87
N LYS A 198 -14.62 16.51 19.63
CA LYS A 198 -15.56 16.17 20.69
C LYS A 198 -15.29 14.78 21.28
N ALA A 199 -15.03 13.78 20.44
CA ALA A 199 -14.72 12.42 20.88
C ALA A 199 -13.43 12.39 21.72
N ILE A 200 -12.37 13.09 21.28
CA ILE A 200 -11.10 13.24 22.02
C ILE A 200 -11.31 14.00 23.34
N LYS A 201 -12.20 15.00 23.36
CA LYS A 201 -12.51 15.73 24.61
C LYS A 201 -13.27 14.86 25.61
N SER A 202 -14.12 13.96 25.12
CA SER A 202 -14.94 13.08 25.95
C SER A 202 -14.18 11.84 26.43
N SER A 203 -13.03 11.53 25.85
CA SER A 203 -12.16 10.43 26.26
C SER A 203 -11.22 10.87 27.38
N LEU A 204 -11.75 11.00 28.60
CA LEU A 204 -10.97 11.22 29.81
C LEU A 204 -10.87 9.93 30.64
N PRO A 205 -9.74 9.65 31.32
CA PRO A 205 -8.49 10.43 31.35
C PRO A 205 -7.51 10.11 30.20
N ILE A 206 -7.74 9.03 29.46
CA ILE A 206 -6.88 8.59 28.36
C ILE A 206 -7.72 8.43 27.10
N CYS A 207 -7.17 8.90 25.98
CA CYS A 207 -7.71 8.71 24.65
C CYS A 207 -6.87 7.70 23.88
N THR A 208 -7.46 6.56 23.54
CA THR A 208 -6.82 5.54 22.70
C THR A 208 -7.23 5.75 21.25
N LEU A 209 -6.27 6.02 20.38
CA LEU A 209 -6.46 6.23 18.96
C LEU A 209 -5.91 5.02 18.17
N THR A 210 -6.73 4.46 17.28
CA THR A 210 -6.25 3.53 16.25
C THR A 210 -6.02 4.32 14.97
N ILE A 211 -4.77 4.39 14.52
CA ILE A 211 -4.36 5.14 13.33
C ILE A 211 -3.83 4.23 12.23
N ARG A 212 -4.08 4.63 10.98
CA ARG A 212 -3.39 4.11 9.79
C ARG A 212 -2.33 5.12 9.37
N ARG A 213 -1.07 4.78 9.63
CA ARG A 213 0.09 5.57 9.22
C ARG A 213 0.50 5.16 7.81
N PRO A 214 0.48 6.06 6.81
CA PRO A 214 0.99 5.76 5.49
C PRO A 214 2.47 5.40 5.57
N GLU A 215 2.86 4.20 5.13
CA GLU A 215 4.28 3.86 5.02
C GLU A 215 4.84 4.38 3.70
N LYS A 216 5.98 5.06 3.77
CA LYS A 216 6.73 5.47 2.58
C LYS A 216 7.35 4.22 1.95
N ARG A 217 6.66 3.65 0.97
CA ARG A 217 7.13 2.46 0.24
C ARG A 217 8.31 2.87 -0.66
N LEU A 218 9.49 2.27 -0.45
CA LEU A 218 10.61 2.42 -1.37
C LEU A 218 10.38 1.51 -2.58
N LEU A 219 10.10 2.12 -3.74
CA LEU A 219 9.74 1.37 -4.94
C LEU A 219 10.89 1.30 -5.92
N PRO A 220 11.41 0.10 -6.20
CA PRO A 220 12.24 -0.06 -7.38
C PRO A 220 11.34 0.10 -8.61
N VAL A 221 11.52 1.22 -9.31
CA VAL A 221 10.96 1.45 -10.64
C VAL A 221 12.05 1.18 -11.67
N GLN A 222 11.73 0.33 -12.64
CA GLN A 222 12.63 -0.01 -13.74
C GLN A 222 12.08 0.57 -15.04
N ILE A 223 12.71 1.64 -15.52
CA ILE A 223 12.39 2.23 -16.83
C ILE A 223 13.28 1.55 -17.87
N SER A 224 12.71 0.65 -18.67
CA SER A 224 13.46 -0.06 -19.70
C SER A 224 13.60 0.79 -20.96
N PHE A 225 14.84 1.15 -21.32
CA PHE A 225 15.14 1.84 -22.57
C PHE A 225 15.04 0.87 -23.77
N LEU A 226 13.83 0.68 -24.31
CA LEU A 226 13.62 -0.15 -25.50
C LEU A 226 14.03 0.60 -26.78
N ASN A 227 14.67 -0.12 -27.70
CA ASN A 227 14.95 0.32 -29.07
C ASN A 227 15.72 1.65 -29.20
N GLY A 228 16.61 1.95 -28.26
CA GLY A 228 17.40 3.19 -28.27
C GLY A 228 16.61 4.44 -27.87
N ASN A 229 15.33 4.30 -27.48
CA ASN A 229 14.56 5.40 -26.91
C ASN A 229 14.99 5.62 -25.45
N LYS A 230 15.81 6.65 -25.22
CA LYS A 230 16.23 7.09 -23.88
C LYS A 230 15.29 8.10 -23.24
N ASN A 231 14.12 8.36 -23.83
CA ASN A 231 13.18 9.35 -23.30
C ASN A 231 12.41 8.80 -22.09
N HIS A 232 13.03 8.89 -20.92
CA HIS A 232 12.38 8.61 -19.63
C HIS A 232 11.34 9.67 -19.26
N GLY A 233 11.48 10.91 -19.75
CA GLY A 233 10.54 12.03 -19.54
C GLY A 233 10.40 12.49 -18.10
N LEU A 234 11.35 12.15 -17.23
CA LEU A 234 11.36 12.59 -15.83
C LEU A 234 12.07 13.93 -15.71
N HIS A 235 11.38 14.92 -15.16
CA HIS A 235 11.95 16.19 -14.76
C HIS A 235 12.13 16.20 -13.26
N LEU A 236 13.33 16.57 -12.82
CA LEU A 236 13.68 16.59 -11.42
C LEU A 236 13.89 18.01 -10.91
N GLU A 237 13.44 18.25 -9.68
CA GLU A 237 13.69 19.45 -8.91
C GLU A 237 14.57 19.12 -7.71
N MET A 238 15.48 20.05 -7.38
CA MET A 238 16.53 19.86 -6.37
C MET A 238 17.39 18.59 -6.57
N GLY A 239 17.39 18.05 -7.80
CA GLY A 239 18.11 16.84 -8.17
C GLY A 239 17.54 15.53 -7.61
N ILE A 240 16.45 15.52 -6.84
CA ILE A 240 15.94 14.29 -6.21
C ILE A 240 14.41 14.18 -6.17
N TYR A 241 13.67 15.25 -6.42
CA TYR A 241 12.21 15.22 -6.43
C TYR A 241 11.68 15.24 -7.86
N ILE A 242 10.65 14.46 -8.16
CA ILE A 242 10.00 14.49 -9.48
C ILE A 242 9.09 15.71 -9.55
N SER A 243 9.43 16.67 -10.42
CA SER A 243 8.62 17.89 -10.63
C SER A 243 7.69 17.78 -11.82
N LYS A 244 7.98 16.90 -12.79
CA LYS A 244 7.08 16.64 -13.92
C LYS A 244 7.44 15.31 -14.58
N ILE A 245 6.43 14.67 -15.17
CA ILE A 245 6.62 13.53 -16.05
C ILE A 245 6.00 13.87 -17.41
N ASP A 246 6.76 13.72 -18.49
CA ASP A 246 6.29 14.03 -19.83
C ASP A 246 5.29 12.97 -20.32
N ASN A 247 4.15 13.44 -20.85
CA ASN A 247 3.12 12.57 -21.40
C ASN A 247 3.67 11.74 -22.57
N GLY A 248 3.45 10.43 -22.53
CA GLY A 248 3.91 9.48 -23.55
C GLY A 248 5.38 9.02 -23.39
N SER A 249 6.10 9.53 -22.38
CA SER A 249 7.44 9.06 -22.02
C SER A 249 7.43 7.64 -21.42
N LEU A 250 8.60 7.02 -21.29
CA LEU A 250 8.71 5.70 -20.65
C LEU A 250 8.34 5.75 -19.16
N GLY A 251 8.66 6.84 -18.45
CA GLY A 251 8.24 7.04 -17.06
C GLY A 251 6.73 7.18 -16.92
N ALA A 252 6.08 7.92 -17.83
CA ALA A 252 4.62 8.04 -17.86
C ALA A 252 3.93 6.71 -18.17
N LYS A 253 4.50 5.88 -19.06
CA LYS A 253 3.95 4.56 -19.42
C LYS A 253 4.07 3.54 -18.29
N ASP A 254 5.10 3.65 -17.45
CA ASP A 254 5.26 2.80 -16.28
C ASP A 254 4.20 3.13 -15.20
N GLY A 255 3.81 4.40 -15.07
CA GLY A 255 2.68 4.85 -14.24
C GLY A 255 2.91 4.77 -12.72
N ARG A 256 4.03 4.20 -12.26
CA ARG A 256 4.35 4.07 -10.83
C ARG A 256 4.99 5.32 -10.22
N LEU A 257 5.58 6.19 -11.05
CA LEU A 257 6.18 7.45 -10.62
C LEU A 257 5.14 8.57 -10.75
N LYS A 258 5.08 9.45 -9.74
CA LYS A 258 4.19 10.60 -9.70
C LYS A 258 4.96 11.88 -9.37
N HIS A 259 4.32 13.02 -9.62
CA HIS A 259 4.79 14.32 -9.17
C HIS A 259 4.97 14.31 -7.63
N GLY A 260 6.08 14.86 -7.14
CA GLY A 260 6.40 14.95 -5.71
C GLY A 260 7.17 13.74 -5.16
N ASP A 261 7.33 12.66 -5.93
CA ASP A 261 8.10 11.50 -5.50
C ASP A 261 9.57 11.86 -5.30
N ARG A 262 10.16 11.34 -4.21
CA ARG A 262 11.59 11.50 -3.92
C ARG A 262 12.36 10.26 -4.37
N ILE A 263 13.29 10.47 -5.28
CA ILE A 263 14.22 9.44 -5.74
C ILE A 263 15.30 9.23 -4.67
N ILE A 264 15.40 7.98 -4.18
CA ILE A 264 16.36 7.60 -3.13
C ILE A 264 17.63 6.95 -3.72
N SER A 265 17.51 6.28 -4.87
CA SER A 265 18.65 5.70 -5.59
C SER A 265 18.33 5.56 -7.08
N ILE A 266 19.34 5.72 -7.93
CA ILE A 266 19.24 5.51 -9.37
C ILE A 266 20.34 4.52 -9.76
N ASN A 267 19.99 3.44 -10.46
CA ASN A 267 20.95 2.42 -10.92
C ASN A 267 21.87 1.88 -9.79
N GLY A 268 21.32 1.74 -8.58
CA GLY A 268 22.08 1.29 -7.39
C GLY A 268 22.97 2.35 -6.73
N LYS A 269 23.05 3.57 -7.28
CA LYS A 269 23.76 4.71 -6.66
C LYS A 269 22.79 5.51 -5.77
N PRO A 270 23.08 5.71 -4.47
CA PRO A 270 22.21 6.47 -3.59
C PRO A 270 22.23 7.97 -3.95
N THR A 271 21.08 8.63 -3.93
CA THR A 271 20.96 10.06 -4.26
C THR A 271 21.34 10.99 -3.10
N THR A 272 21.66 10.43 -1.92
CA THR A 272 22.01 11.19 -0.70
C THR A 272 23.13 12.20 -0.86
N HIS A 273 24.06 11.99 -1.79
CA HIS A 273 25.18 12.89 -2.05
C HIS A 273 25.00 13.78 -3.28
N VAL A 274 23.93 13.56 -4.05
CA VAL A 274 23.68 14.30 -5.28
C VAL A 274 23.05 15.64 -4.93
N LYS A 275 23.85 16.70 -5.06
CA LYS A 275 23.40 18.07 -4.75
C LYS A 275 22.94 18.83 -5.99
N ASN A 276 23.30 18.33 -7.17
CA ASN A 276 23.18 19.06 -8.42
C ASN A 276 22.30 18.29 -9.41
N LEU A 277 21.32 18.99 -10.00
CA LEU A 277 20.42 18.44 -11.02
C LEU A 277 21.17 17.81 -12.21
N SER A 278 22.29 18.41 -12.61
CA SER A 278 23.12 17.89 -13.70
C SER A 278 23.69 16.51 -13.40
N GLU A 279 24.11 16.27 -12.15
CA GLU A 279 24.68 14.99 -11.73
C GLU A 279 23.59 13.92 -11.69
N THR A 280 22.39 14.24 -11.20
CA THR A 280 21.26 13.32 -11.26
C THR A 280 20.89 12.96 -12.69
N ASN A 281 20.82 13.96 -13.59
CA ASN A 281 20.50 13.74 -14.99
C ASN A 281 21.56 12.87 -15.70
N THR A 282 22.83 12.96 -15.31
CA THR A 282 23.85 12.03 -15.82
C THR A 282 23.64 10.62 -15.31
N ILE A 283 23.34 10.44 -14.02
CA ILE A 283 23.17 9.11 -13.41
C ILE A 283 21.91 8.40 -13.95
N ILE A 284 20.86 9.14 -14.30
CA ILE A 284 19.63 8.59 -14.91
C ILE A 284 19.87 8.10 -16.34
N ASN A 285 20.80 8.73 -17.06
CA ASN A 285 21.09 8.43 -18.46
C ASN A 285 22.29 7.50 -18.68
N ASP A 286 23.04 7.20 -17.61
CA ASP A 286 24.07 6.14 -17.50
C ASP A 286 23.42 4.75 -17.66
#